data_AF-A0A952BFQ3-F1
#
_entry.id   AF-A0A952BFQ3-F1
#
_cell.length_a   1.000
_cell.length_b   1.000
_cell.length_c   1.000
_cell.angle_alpha   90.00
_cell.angle_beta   90.00
_cell.angle_gamma   90.00
#
_symmetry.space_group_name_H-M   'P 1'
#
loop_
_entity.id
_entity.type
_entity.pdbx_description
1 polymer ?
#
loop_
_entity_poly.entity_id
_entity_poly.type
_entity_poly.pdbx_seq_one_letter_code
_entity_poly.pdbx_strand_id
1 'polypeptide(L)'
;PMRMDKWFPTLGAAPRGMEGMMTFMMKQKMKAKGIASVEELRDVCIEADVKLIGCQMTVDLFDFKRGDLIDGIDYGGASTFVEFAGDANVSLFI
;
A
#
# COMPACT_ATOMS: atom_id res chain seq x y z
N PRO A 1 -25.86 -12.92 -14.40
CA PRO A 1 -25.40 -12.41 -13.08
C PRO A 1 -24.01 -12.90 -12.61
N MET A 2 -23.07 -13.20 -13.52
CA MET A 2 -21.66 -13.28 -13.15
C MET A 2 -20.82 -12.85 -14.37
N ARG A 3 -20.13 -11.71 -14.23
CA ARG A 3 -19.39 -11.06 -15.31
C ARG A 3 -17.97 -11.67 -15.33
N MET A 4 -17.51 -12.05 -16.53
CA MET A 4 -16.34 -12.92 -16.77
C MET A 4 -14.99 -12.30 -16.34
N ASP A 5 -14.98 -11.01 -16.03
CA ASP A 5 -13.86 -10.20 -15.53
C ASP A 5 -13.47 -10.50 -14.08
N LYS A 6 -14.37 -11.04 -13.25
CA LYS A 6 -14.14 -11.20 -11.80
C LYS A 6 -13.54 -12.54 -11.39
N TRP A 7 -13.73 -13.60 -12.17
CA TRP A 7 -13.25 -14.95 -11.83
C TRP A 7 -11.89 -15.29 -12.45
N PHE A 8 -11.55 -14.70 -13.59
CA PHE A 8 -10.29 -14.98 -14.29
C PHE A 8 -9.03 -14.56 -13.48
N PRO A 9 -9.00 -13.42 -12.77
CA PRO A 9 -7.86 -13.04 -11.94
C PRO A 9 -7.72 -13.95 -10.71
N THR A 10 -8.83 -14.39 -10.12
CA THR A 10 -8.86 -15.21 -8.91
C THR A 10 -8.55 -16.69 -9.18
N LEU A 11 -9.03 -17.25 -10.29
CA LEU A 11 -8.65 -18.60 -10.75
C LEU A 11 -7.27 -18.63 -11.42
N GLY A 12 -6.84 -17.53 -12.04
CA GLY A 12 -5.47 -17.35 -12.54
C GLY A 12 -4.45 -17.14 -11.43
N ALA A 13 -4.81 -16.55 -10.30
CA ALA A 13 -3.95 -16.44 -9.12
C ALA A 13 -3.89 -17.72 -8.27
N ALA A 14 -4.84 -18.65 -8.47
CA ALA A 14 -4.95 -19.89 -7.68
C ALA A 14 -3.73 -20.84 -7.74
N PRO A 15 -2.98 -20.97 -8.86
CA PRO A 15 -1.75 -21.76 -8.88
C PRO A 15 -0.62 -20.98 -8.18
N ARG A 16 -0.11 -21.53 -7.07
CA ARG A 16 1.04 -21.01 -6.32
C ARG A 16 2.22 -20.72 -7.27
N GLY A 17 2.42 -19.45 -7.62
CA GLY A 17 3.47 -18.99 -8.54
C GLY A 17 3.01 -18.07 -9.69
N MET A 18 1.73 -18.12 -10.09
CA MET A 18 1.23 -17.27 -11.18
C MET A 18 1.10 -15.80 -10.75
N GLU A 19 0.85 -15.54 -9.46
CA GLU A 19 0.86 -14.20 -8.87
C GLU A 19 2.23 -13.49 -9.03
N GLY A 20 3.32 -14.24 -8.83
CA GLY A 20 4.68 -13.73 -9.00
C GLY A 20 4.99 -13.38 -10.45
N MET A 21 4.58 -14.25 -11.38
CA MET A 21 4.74 -14.01 -12.83
C MET A 21 3.95 -12.78 -13.29
N MET A 22 2.69 -12.65 -12.84
CA MET A 22 1.85 -11.50 -13.16
C MET A 22 2.41 -10.19 -12.58
N THR A 23 2.93 -10.23 -11.36
CA THR A 23 3.62 -9.10 -10.72
C THR A 23 4.85 -8.68 -11.52
N PHE A 24 5.67 -9.64 -11.97
CA PHE A 24 6.83 -9.36 -12.81
C PHE A 24 6.44 -8.71 -14.16
N MET A 25 5.42 -9.25 -14.83
CA MET A 25 4.92 -8.67 -16.08
C MET A 25 4.36 -7.26 -15.89
N MET A 26 3.66 -6.98 -14.78
CA MET A 26 3.20 -5.64 -14.44
C MET A 26 4.38 -4.69 -14.19
N LYS A 27 5.37 -5.09 -13.39
CA LYS A 27 6.58 -4.29 -13.14
C LYS A 27 7.34 -3.98 -14.44
N GLN A 28 7.47 -4.96 -15.35
CA GLN A 28 8.07 -4.72 -16.68
C GLN A 28 7.25 -3.72 -17.52
N LYS A 29 5.92 -3.84 -17.54
CA LYS A 29 5.06 -2.89 -18.27
C LYS A 29 5.14 -1.47 -17.67
N MET A 30 5.20 -1.35 -16.34
CA MET A 30 5.39 -0.07 -15.66
C MET A 30 6.71 0.57 -16.08
N LYS A 31 7.82 -0.19 -16.03
CA LYS A 31 9.13 0.27 -16.47
C LYS A 31 9.17 0.67 -17.95
N ALA A 32 8.54 -0.11 -18.83
CA ALA A 32 8.46 0.19 -20.25
C ALA A 32 7.67 1.48 -20.56
N LYS A 33 6.72 1.85 -19.69
CA LYS A 33 5.95 3.11 -19.79
C LYS A 33 6.57 4.27 -19.02
N GLY A 34 7.73 4.08 -18.38
CA GLY A 34 8.38 5.11 -17.56
C GLY A 34 7.61 5.46 -16.28
N ILE A 35 6.80 4.54 -15.76
CA ILE A 35 6.09 4.72 -14.49
C ILE A 35 7.04 4.32 -13.36
N ALA A 36 7.17 5.21 -12.36
CA ALA A 36 7.96 4.97 -11.16
C ALA A 36 7.45 3.75 -10.37
N SER A 37 8.37 3.06 -9.69
CA SER A 37 8.04 1.95 -8.80
C SER A 37 7.40 2.46 -7.51
N VAL A 38 6.78 1.56 -6.73
CA VAL A 38 6.15 1.93 -5.45
C VAL A 38 7.20 2.45 -4.47
N GLU A 39 8.39 1.86 -4.50
CA GLU A 39 9.53 2.26 -3.67
C GLU A 39 10.00 3.68 -4.03
N GLU A 40 10.14 3.98 -5.33
CA GLU A 40 10.49 5.33 -5.80
C GLU A 40 9.41 6.36 -5.43
N LEU A 41 8.13 6.01 -5.57
CA LEU A 41 7.02 6.89 -5.20
C LEU A 41 6.98 7.16 -3.68
N ARG A 42 7.28 6.14 -2.86
CA ARG A 42 7.37 6.29 -1.41
C ARG A 42 8.51 7.24 -1.04
N ASP A 43 9.67 7.09 -1.67
CA ASP A 43 10.82 7.95 -1.37
C ASP A 43 10.52 9.42 -1.73
N VAL A 44 9.81 9.66 -2.85
CA VAL A 44 9.27 11.00 -3.19
C VAL A 44 8.29 11.52 -2.14
N CYS A 45 7.42 10.67 -1.56
CA CYS A 45 6.53 11.09 -0.47
C CYS A 45 7.32 11.53 0.77
N ILE A 46 8.41 10.84 1.11
CA ILE A 46 9.26 11.19 2.24
C ILE A 46 9.98 12.52 1.98
N GLU A 47 10.53 12.72 0.77
CA GLU A 47 11.15 13.98 0.36
C GLU A 47 10.17 15.16 0.34
N ALA A 48 8.90 14.89 0.05
CA ALA A 48 7.82 15.87 0.05
C ALA A 48 7.23 16.15 1.46
N ASP A 49 7.86 15.63 2.52
CA ASP A 49 7.44 15.82 3.92
C ASP A 49 5.99 15.34 4.20
N VAL A 50 5.60 14.25 3.52
CA VAL A 50 4.31 13.59 3.78
C VAL A 50 4.39 12.89 5.14
N LYS A 51 3.41 13.18 6.01
CA LYS A 51 3.29 12.49 7.30
C LYS A 51 2.82 11.05 7.11
N LEU A 52 3.72 10.11 7.36
CA LEU A 52 3.43 8.69 7.35
C LEU A 52 3.06 8.27 8.79
N ILE A 53 1.89 7.65 8.96
CA ILE A 53 1.38 7.25 10.27
C ILE A 53 1.19 5.73 10.31
N GLY A 54 1.87 5.08 11.25
CA GLY A 54 1.67 3.67 11.60
C GLY A 54 0.50 3.51 12.56
N CYS A 55 -0.48 2.68 12.18
CA CYS A 55 -1.58 2.33 13.07
C CYS A 55 -1.05 1.55 14.27
N GLN A 56 -1.10 2.15 15.46
CA GLN A 56 -0.53 1.57 16.68
C GLN A 56 -1.07 0.17 16.96
N MET A 57 -2.40 -0.01 16.86
CA MET A 57 -3.02 -1.32 17.08
C MET A 57 -2.53 -2.39 16.10
N THR A 58 -2.22 -2.02 14.87
CA THR A 58 -1.72 -2.94 13.85
C THR A 58 -0.26 -3.30 14.11
N VAL A 59 0.56 -2.32 14.50
CA VAL A 59 1.96 -2.56 14.87
C VAL A 59 2.05 -3.52 16.06
N ASP A 60 1.21 -3.29 17.08
CA ASP A 60 1.13 -4.16 18.26
C ASP A 60 0.57 -5.54 17.93
N LEU A 61 -0.41 -5.63 17.01
CA LEU A 61 -1.02 -6.92 16.60
C LEU A 61 -0.03 -7.85 15.88
N PHE A 62 0.88 -7.29 15.09
CA PHE A 62 1.88 -8.05 14.32
C PHE A 62 3.25 -8.12 15.01
N ASP A 63 3.37 -7.62 16.25
CA ASP A 63 4.62 -7.55 17.01
C ASP A 63 5.77 -6.85 16.26
N PHE A 64 5.46 -5.85 15.44
CA PHE A 64 6.47 -5.12 14.69
C PHE A 64 7.25 -4.18 15.62
N LYS A 65 8.58 -4.19 15.48
CA LYS A 65 9.44 -3.25 16.19
C LYS A 65 9.58 -1.97 15.38
N ARG A 66 9.90 -0.87 16.07
CA ARG A 66 10.12 0.43 15.41
C ARG A 66 11.18 0.38 14.30
N GLY A 67 12.19 -0.47 14.44
CA GLY A 67 13.24 -0.65 13.43
C GLY A 67 12.88 -1.58 12.26
N ASP A 68 11.72 -2.24 12.31
CA ASP A 68 11.21 -3.05 11.19
C ASP A 68 10.47 -2.17 10.17
N LEU A 69 10.15 -0.94 10.57
CA LEU A 69 9.46 0.05 9.75
C LEU A 69 10.46 1.10 9.26
N ILE A 70 10.06 1.87 8.23
CA ILE A 70 10.88 2.99 7.74
C ILE A 70 11.10 4.05 8.82
N ASP A 71 12.16 4.83 8.71
CA ASP A 71 12.42 5.92 9.66
C ASP A 71 11.45 7.09 9.43
N GLY A 72 11.14 7.84 10.51
CA GLY A 72 10.32 9.06 10.42
C GLY A 72 8.80 8.83 10.43
N ILE A 73 8.33 7.68 10.88
CA ILE A 73 6.89 7.37 11.00
C ILE A 73 6.37 7.81 12.36
N ASP A 74 5.22 8.49 12.36
CA ASP A 74 4.45 8.78 13.56
C ASP A 74 3.51 7.61 13.90
N TYR A 75 3.20 7.42 15.18
CA TYR A 75 2.27 6.38 15.61
C TYR A 75 0.94 7.01 16.01
N GLY A 76 -0.15 6.49 15.45
CA GLY A 76 -1.49 7.02 15.65
C GLY A 76 -2.52 5.91 15.86
N GLY A 77 -3.57 6.22 16.62
CA GLY A 77 -4.73 5.37 16.79
C GLY A 77 -5.85 5.71 15.81
N ALA A 78 -6.97 4.97 15.91
CA ALA A 78 -8.16 5.24 15.11
C ALA A 78 -8.71 6.67 15.33
N SER A 79 -8.63 7.19 16.56
CA SER A 79 -9.04 8.57 16.88
C SER A 79 -8.23 9.61 16.11
N THR A 80 -6.91 9.44 16.05
CA THR A 80 -6.00 10.33 15.31
C THR A 80 -6.36 10.39 13.83
N PHE A 81 -6.69 9.25 13.21
CA PHE A 81 -7.15 9.23 11.83
C PHE A 81 -8.50 9.92 11.65
N VAL A 82 -9.46 9.70 12.55
CA VAL A 82 -10.80 10.31 12.46
C VAL A 82 -10.73 11.83 12.61
N GLU A 83 -9.92 12.35 13.53
CA GLU A 83 -9.69 13.78 13.68
C GLU A 83 -9.09 14.38 12.40
N PHE A 84 -8.03 13.75 11.85
CA PHE A 84 -7.44 14.17 10.58
C PHE A 84 -8.44 14.12 9.41
N ALA A 85 -9.20 13.03 9.30
CA ALA A 85 -10.16 12.84 8.23
C ALA A 85 -11.34 13.82 8.31
N GLY A 86 -11.68 14.32 9.50
CA GLY A 86 -12.70 15.36 9.70
C GLY A 86 -12.31 16.70 9.08
N ASP A 87 -11.02 17.05 9.16
CA ASP A 87 -10.49 18.30 8.60
C ASP A 87 -10.01 18.16 7.13
N ALA A 88 -9.80 16.93 6.65
CA ALA A 88 -9.33 16.67 5.29
C ALA A 88 -10.42 16.96 4.23
N ASN A 89 -10.05 17.66 3.16
CA ASN A 89 -10.95 17.87 2.03
C ASN A 89 -11.27 16.59 1.26
N VAL A 90 -10.34 15.63 1.25
CA VAL A 90 -10.47 14.33 0.59
C VAL A 90 -9.83 13.27 1.48
N SER A 91 -10.57 12.20 1.77
CA SER A 91 -10.09 11.00 2.47
C SER A 91 -10.45 9.77 1.65
N LEU A 92 -9.49 8.86 1.45
CA LEU A 92 -9.63 7.66 0.64
C LEU A 92 -9.30 6.42 1.48
N PHE A 93 -10.02 5.34 1.23
CA PHE A 93 -9.72 4.00 1.76
C PHE A 93 -9.37 3.10 0.57
N ILE A 94 -8.16 2.52 0.57
CA ILE A 94 -7.56 1.77 -0.54
C ILE A 94 -7.32 0.33 -0.10
#